data_AF-A0A9D7ARW3-F1
#
_entry.id   AF-A0A9D7ARW3-F1
#
_cell.length_a   1.000
_cell.length_b   1.000
_cell.length_c   1.000
_cell.angle_alpha   90.00
_cell.angle_beta   90.00
_cell.angle_gamma   90.00
#
_symmetry.space_group_name_H-M   'P 1'
#
loop_
_entity.id
_entity.type
_entity.pdbx_description
1 polymer ?
#
loop_
_entity_poly.entity_id
_entity_poly.type
_entity_poly.pdbx_seq_one_letter_code
_entity_poly.pdbx_strand_id
1 'polypeptide(L)' 'MRTSLDIPDPLFRHLKARAAMEGITLRALMLSLVARGMNTTADSVPSTTRVELPSVQLGAPMALRGDSLSNASLSALLDE' A
#
# COMPACT_ATOMS: atom_id res chain seq x y z
N MET A 1 -21.44 5.99 22.91
CA MET A 1 -21.08 5.04 23.99
C MET A 1 -19.56 4.91 24.07
N ARG A 2 -19.01 4.49 25.22
CA ARG A 2 -17.57 4.21 25.39
C ARG A 2 -17.40 2.69 25.32
N THR A 3 -16.62 2.23 24.36
CA THR A 3 -16.32 0.80 24.16
C THR A 3 -14.83 0.60 24.36
N SER A 4 -14.44 -0.45 25.08
CA SER A 4 -13.06 -0.89 25.20
C SER A 4 -12.80 -2.00 24.17
N LEU A 5 -11.71 -1.87 23.40
CA LEU A 5 -11.29 -2.82 22.39
C LEU A 5 -9.85 -3.21 22.68
N ASP A 6 -9.57 -4.51 22.72
CA ASP A 6 -8.21 -5.03 22.84
C ASP A 6 -7.53 -5.06 21.48
N ILE A 7 -6.35 -4.44 21.41
CA ILE A 7 -5.56 -4.29 20.19
C ILE A 7 -4.11 -4.60 20.55
N PRO A 8 -3.40 -5.47 19.79
CA PRO A 8 -1.99 -5.73 20.00
C PRO A 8 -1.15 -4.44 19.97
N ASP A 9 -0.15 -4.34 20.85
CA ASP A 9 0.72 -3.15 20.95
C ASP A 9 1.32 -2.71 19.60
N PRO A 10 1.82 -3.61 18.73
CA PRO A 10 2.36 -3.21 17.43
C PRO A 10 1.32 -2.51 16.54
N LEU A 11 0.07 -2.99 16.56
CA LEU A 11 -1.02 -2.42 15.77
C LEU A 11 -1.45 -1.07 16.34
N PHE A 12 -1.50 -0.96 17.67
CA PHE A 12 -1.81 0.30 18.34
C PHE A 12 -0.78 1.40 18.04
N ARG A 13 0.51 1.07 18.02
CA ARG A 13 1.58 2.00 17.58
C ARG A 13 1.37 2.48 16.15
N HIS A 14 1.03 1.56 15.25
CA HIS A 14 0.78 1.88 13.85
C HIS A 14 -0.42 2.83 13.69
N LEU A 15 -1.52 2.57 14.42
CA LEU A 15 -2.70 3.45 14.42
C LEU A 15 -2.38 4.84 14.96
N LYS A 16 -1.56 4.95 16.01
CA LYS A 16 -1.10 6.25 16.53
C LYS A 16 -0.27 7.02 15.52
N ALA A 17 0.70 6.37 14.88
CA ALA A 17 1.53 6.99 13.85
C ALA A 17 0.66 7.51 12.70
N ARG A 18 -0.28 6.68 12.23
CA ARG A 18 -1.22 7.06 11.16
C ARG A 18 -2.10 8.25 11.56
N ALA A 19 -2.64 8.25 12.77
CA ALA A 19 -3.45 9.37 13.27
C ALA A 19 -2.65 10.68 13.30
N ALA A 20 -1.38 10.62 13.73
CA ALA A 20 -0.49 11.78 13.72
C ALA A 20 -0.18 12.27 12.29
N MET A 21 0.08 11.35 11.36
CA MET A 21 0.31 11.70 9.94
C MET A 21 -0.91 12.34 9.28
N GLU A 22 -2.12 11.86 9.61
CA GLU A 22 -3.38 12.41 9.09
C GLU A 22 -3.84 13.67 9.83
N GLY A 23 -3.15 14.08 10.91
CA GLY A 23 -3.50 15.25 11.71
C GLY A 23 -4.82 15.12 12.48
N ILE A 24 -5.29 13.90 12.71
CA ILE A 24 -6.56 13.61 13.38
C ILE A 24 -6.35 12.86 14.70
N THR A 25 -7.38 12.87 15.55
CA THR A 25 -7.33 12.09 16.79
C THR A 25 -7.42 10.59 16.50
N LEU A 26 -6.76 9.76 17.32
CA LEU A 26 -6.84 8.31 17.24
C LEU A 26 -8.29 7.78 17.27
N ARG A 27 -9.15 8.44 18.06
CA ARG A 27 -10.58 8.11 18.13
C ARG A 27 -11.28 8.34 16.80
N ALA A 28 -11.02 9.47 16.14
CA ALA A 28 -11.61 9.79 14.84
C ALA A 28 -11.14 8.80 13.76
N LEU A 29 -9.84 8.44 13.77
CA LEU A 29 -9.29 7.42 12.90
C LEU A 29 -9.96 6.04 13.13
N MET A 30 -10.11 5.62 14.39
CA MET A 30 -10.79 4.36 14.68
C MET A 30 -12.23 4.35 14.19
N LEU A 31 -12.96 5.44 14.40
CA LEU A 31 -14.35 5.54 13.97
C LEU A 31 -14.47 5.43 12.44
N SER A 32 -13.59 6.11 11.70
CA SER A 32 -13.59 6.07 10.23
C SER A 32 -13.21 4.70 9.69
N LEU A 33 -12.23 4.02 10.31
CA LEU A 33 -11.82 2.66 9.94
C LEU A 33 -12.92 1.64 10.20
N VAL A 34 -13.61 1.71 11.34
CA VAL A 34 -14.73 0.82 11.66
C VAL A 34 -15.90 1.06 10.71
N ALA A 35 -16.27 2.32 10.46
CA ALA A 35 -17.34 2.66 9.52
C ALA A 35 -17.01 2.17 8.09
N ARG A 36 -15.76 2.34 7.65
CA ARG A 36 -15.29 1.81 6.36
C ARG A 36 -15.33 0.29 6.33
N GLY A 37 -14.86 -0.38 7.38
CA GLY A 37 -14.88 -1.84 7.49
C GLY A 37 -16.28 -2.44 7.46
N MET A 38 -17.27 -1.74 8.00
CA MET A 38 -18.68 -2.14 7.92
C MET A 38 -19.29 -1.96 6.52
N ASN A 39 -18.82 -0.96 5.77
CA ASN A 39 -19.30 -0.67 4.41
C ASN A 39 -18.55 -1.45 3.32
N THR A 40 -17.37 -2.00 3.63
CA THR A 40 -16.66 -2.94 2.77
C THR A 40 -17.38 -4.29 2.85
N THR A 41 -18.13 -4.63 1.80
CA THR A 41 -18.57 -6.01 1.60
C THR A 41 -17.34 -6.90 1.44
N ALA A 42 -17.32 -8.07 2.11
CA ALA A 42 -16.18 -8.98 2.16
C ALA A 42 -15.63 -9.42 0.78
N ASP A 43 -16.38 -9.20 -0.30
CA ASP A 43 -16.02 -9.47 -1.68
C ASP A 43 -15.23 -8.35 -2.39
N SER A 44 -14.96 -7.21 -1.73
CA SER A 44 -14.05 -6.21 -2.30
C SER A 44 -12.59 -6.61 -2.09
N VAL A 45 -12.19 -7.77 -2.62
CA VAL A 45 -10.83 -7.91 -3.10
C VAL A 45 -10.63 -6.71 -4.04
N PRO A 46 -9.60 -5.87 -3.89
CA PRO A 46 -9.33 -4.89 -4.92
C PRO A 46 -9.06 -5.71 -6.18
N SER A 47 -10.07 -5.79 -7.06
CA SER A 47 -9.84 -6.17 -8.43
C SER A 47 -8.79 -5.17 -8.88
N THR A 48 -7.56 -5.65 -9.05
CA THR A 48 -6.60 -4.95 -9.88
C THR A 48 -7.22 -4.98 -11.27
N THR A 49 -8.19 -4.11 -11.49
CA THR A 49 -8.68 -3.78 -12.82
C THR A 49 -7.43 -3.22 -13.46
N ARG A 50 -6.77 -4.09 -14.23
CA ARG A 50 -5.55 -3.79 -14.93
C ARG A 50 -5.87 -2.58 -15.79
N VAL A 51 -5.45 -1.41 -15.33
CA VAL A 51 -5.58 -0.20 -16.11
C VAL A 51 -4.67 -0.43 -17.30
N GLU A 52 -5.24 -0.48 -18.50
CA GLU A 52 -4.44 -0.50 -19.73
C GLU A 52 -3.74 0.85 -19.82
N LEU A 53 -2.49 0.88 -19.36
CA LEU A 53 -1.63 2.04 -19.48
C LEU A 53 -1.31 2.22 -20.96
N PRO A 54 -1.34 3.46 -21.48
CA PRO A 54 -0.88 3.70 -22.84
C PRO A 54 0.57 3.22 -22.95
N SER A 55 0.80 2.21 -23.81
CA SER A 55 2.11 1.59 -24.00
C SER A 55 2.61 1.88 -25.40
N VAL A 56 3.91 2.15 -25.51
CA VAL A 56 4.61 2.27 -26.79
C VAL A 56 5.38 0.98 -27.00
N GLN A 57 5.05 0.24 -28.05
CA GLN A 57 5.84 -0.92 -28.45
C GLN A 57 7.08 -0.43 -29.23
N LEU A 58 8.27 -0.58 -28.66
CA LEU A 58 9.49 -0.47 -29.44
C LEU A 58 9.57 -1.69 -30.36
N GLY A 59 9.62 -1.47 -31.68
CA GLY A 59 9.49 -2.50 -32.72
C GLY A 59 10.59 -3.57 -32.77
N ALA A 60 11.46 -3.64 -31.76
CA ALA A 60 12.42 -4.72 -31.56
C ALA A 60 12.45 -5.10 -30.07
N PRO A 61 12.47 -6.41 -29.73
CA PRO A 61 12.62 -6.84 -28.34
C PRO A 61 13.98 -6.38 -27.81
N MET A 62 13.98 -5.64 -26.71
CA MET A 62 15.22 -5.28 -26.03
C MET A 62 15.80 -6.56 -25.41
N ALA A 63 16.98 -6.98 -25.87
CA ALA A 63 17.66 -8.17 -25.38
C ALA A 63 18.27 -7.93 -23.98
N LEU A 64 17.42 -7.72 -22.99
CA LEU A 64 17.81 -7.65 -21.59
C LEU A 64 18.05 -9.07 -21.06
N ARG A 65 19.26 -9.34 -20.59
CA ARG A 65 19.55 -10.60 -19.90
C ARG A 65 18.91 -10.57 -18.51
N GLY A 66 18.29 -11.67 -18.08
CA GLY A 66 17.65 -11.75 -16.75
C GLY A 66 18.58 -11.34 -15.61
N ASP A 67 19.86 -11.68 -15.71
CA ASP A 67 20.90 -11.35 -14.70
C ASP A 67 21.17 -9.83 -14.60
N SER A 68 20.85 -9.07 -15.65
CA SER A 68 20.97 -7.60 -15.66
C SER A 68 19.74 -6.90 -15.05
N LEU A 69 18.64 -7.62 -14.86
CA LEU A 69 17.38 -7.12 -14.30
C LEU A 69 17.22 -7.45 -12.81
N SER A 70 18.34 -7.52 -12.08
CA SER A 70 18.32 -7.66 -10.62
C SER A 70 18.38 -6.30 -9.93
N ASN A 71 17.74 -6.17 -8.76
CA ASN A 71 17.80 -4.95 -7.96
C ASN A 71 19.24 -4.56 -7.60
N ALA A 72 20.12 -5.55 -7.39
CA ALA A 72 21.54 -5.31 -7.11
C ALA A 72 22.26 -4.69 -8.32
N SER A 73 22.01 -5.24 -9.52
CA SER A 73 22.59 -4.73 -10.77
C SER A 73 22.11 -3.32 -11.11
N LEU A 74 20.83 -3.01 -10.83
CA LEU A 74 20.27 -1.67 -11.01
C LEU A 74 20.84 -0.66 -10.02
N SER A 75 21.06 -1.07 -8.76
CA SER A 75 21.67 -0.20 -7.74
C SER A 75 23.08 0.21 -8.13
N ALA A 76 23.87 -0.71 -8.70
CA ALA A 76 25.24 -0.43 -9.10
C ALA A 76 25.35 0.65 -10.20
N LEU A 77 24.35 0.77 -11.08
CA LEU A 77 24.31 1.79 -12.14
C LEU A 77 24.07 3.22 -11.63
N LEU A 78 23.57 3.37 -10.40
CA LEU A 78 23.34 4.69 -9.78
C LEU A 78 24.59 5.24 -9.09
N ASP A 79 25.58 4.39 -8.84
CA ASP A 79 26.84 4.73 -8.16
C ASP A 79 27.99 5.04 -9.14
N GLU A 80 27.76 4.91 -10.46
CA GLU A 80 28.63 5.43 -11.54
C GLU A 80 28.23 6.86 -11.97
#